data_AF-M5RFM9-F1
#
_entry.id   AF-M5RFM9-F1
#
_cell.length_a   1.000
_cell.length_b   1.000
_cell.length_c   1.000
_cell.angle_alpha   90.00
_cell.angle_beta   90.00
_cell.angle_gamma   90.00
#
_symmetry.space_group_name_H-M   'P 1'
#
loop_
_entity.id
_entity.type
_entity.pdbx_description
1 polymer ?
#
loop_
_entity_poly.entity_id
_entity_poly.type
_entity_poly.pdbx_seq_one_letter_code
_entity_poly.pdbx_strand_id
1 'polypeptide(L)'
;MDEVEELSWKMLDNHISDTDLQRLEKLLQNDADSRQRYLDCVKLHCELNAFFRPASRNPESSLRSTPTGMLPQNLSASSSNSLQR
;
A
#
# COMPACT_ATOMS: atom_id res chain seq x y z
N MET A 1 -11.59 -7.19 -26.98
CA MET A 1 -11.11 -7.47 -25.62
C MET A 1 -10.49 -8.85 -25.65
N ASP A 2 -9.35 -9.05 -25.00
CA ASP A 2 -8.65 -10.33 -24.97
C ASP A 2 -9.41 -11.33 -24.06
N GLU A 3 -9.54 -12.60 -24.45
CA GLU A 3 -10.32 -13.61 -23.70
C GLU A 3 -9.75 -13.83 -22.29
N VAL A 4 -8.41 -13.83 -22.16
CA VAL A 4 -7.75 -14.02 -20.86
C VAL A 4 -8.03 -12.85 -19.93
N GLU A 5 -8.02 -11.63 -20.47
CA GLU A 5 -8.31 -10.42 -19.71
C GLU A 5 -9.75 -10.41 -19.19
N GLU A 6 -10.74 -10.72 -20.04
CA GLU A 6 -12.15 -10.78 -19.63
C GLU A 6 -12.38 -11.81 -18.52
N LEU A 7 -11.82 -13.01 -18.68
CA LEU A 7 -11.93 -14.08 -17.69
C LEU A 7 -11.21 -13.74 -16.39
N SER A 8 -10.04 -13.08 -16.47
CA SER A 8 -9.29 -12.62 -15.31
C SER A 8 -10.07 -11.61 -14.49
N TRP A 9 -10.72 -10.63 -15.13
CA TRP A 9 -11.57 -9.65 -14.44
C TRP A 9 -12.78 -10.31 -13.79
N LYS A 10 -13.48 -11.22 -14.49
CA LYS A 10 -14.58 -12.00 -13.91
C LYS A 10 -14.14 -12.78 -12.67
N MET A 11 -12.94 -13.37 -12.71
CA MET A 11 -12.37 -14.11 -11.57
C MET A 11 -12.09 -13.17 -10.39
N LEU A 12 -11.42 -12.04 -10.64
CA LEU A 12 -11.06 -11.05 -9.61
C LEU A 12 -12.29 -10.44 -8.93
N ASP A 13 -13.36 -10.21 -9.69
CA ASP A 13 -14.63 -9.70 -9.16
C ASP A 13 -15.56 -10.80 -8.61
N ASN A 14 -15.08 -12.06 -8.56
CA ASN A 14 -15.81 -13.22 -8.04
C ASN A 14 -17.14 -13.52 -8.76
N HIS A 15 -17.18 -13.23 -10.06
CA HIS A 15 -18.31 -13.42 -10.98
C HIS A 15 -18.05 -14.48 -12.07
N ILE A 16 -16.95 -15.24 -11.96
CA ILE A 16 -16.59 -16.29 -12.92
C ILE A 16 -17.40 -17.58 -12.67
N SER A 17 -17.83 -18.24 -13.75
CA SER A 17 -18.44 -19.57 -13.68
C SER A 17 -17.37 -20.68 -13.63
N ASP A 18 -17.69 -21.88 -13.15
CA ASP A 18 -16.75 -23.02 -13.15
C ASP A 18 -16.24 -23.35 -14.56
N THR A 19 -17.11 -23.27 -15.57
CA THR A 19 -16.75 -23.51 -16.98
C THR A 19 -15.73 -22.49 -17.48
N ASP A 20 -15.94 -21.22 -17.16
CA ASP A 20 -15.08 -20.11 -17.54
C ASP A 20 -13.74 -20.16 -16.78
N LEU A 21 -13.76 -20.60 -15.53
CA LEU A 21 -12.54 -20.81 -14.74
C LEU A 21 -11.68 -21.93 -15.36
N GLN A 22 -12.27 -23.08 -15.70
CA GLN A 22 -11.56 -24.15 -16.39
C GLN A 22 -11.02 -23.69 -17.76
N ARG A 23 -11.74 -22.79 -18.44
CA ARG A 23 -11.29 -22.20 -19.70
C ARG A 23 -10.06 -21.32 -19.47
N LEU A 24 -10.10 -20.45 -18.47
CA LEU A 24 -8.96 -19.62 -18.07
C LEU A 24 -7.75 -20.49 -17.70
N GLU A 25 -7.93 -21.52 -16.88
CA GLU A 25 -6.85 -22.44 -16.50
C GLU A 25 -6.18 -23.08 -17.73
N LYS A 26 -6.97 -23.54 -18.71
CA LYS A 26 -6.44 -24.11 -19.95
C LYS A 26 -5.63 -23.09 -20.74
N LEU A 27 -6.08 -21.84 -20.83
CA LEU A 27 -5.33 -20.78 -21.53
C LEU A 27 -3.99 -20.50 -20.82
N LEU A 28 -4.00 -20.41 -19.49
CA LEU A 28 -2.80 -20.18 -18.69
C LEU A 28 -1.80 -21.34 -18.72
N GLN A 29 -2.26 -22.58 -18.85
CA GLN A 29 -1.35 -23.74 -18.96
C GLN A 29 -0.63 -23.76 -20.32
N ASN A 30 -1.34 -23.47 -21.40
CA ASN A 30 -0.85 -23.70 -22.76
C ASN A 30 -0.05 -22.53 -23.33
N ASP A 31 -0.24 -21.31 -22.82
CA ASP A 31 0.31 -20.11 -23.45
C ASP A 31 1.04 -19.18 -22.46
N ALA A 32 2.25 -18.76 -22.82
CA ALA A 32 3.09 -17.92 -21.98
C ALA A 32 2.62 -16.47 -21.96
N ASP A 33 2.16 -15.95 -23.09
CA ASP A 33 1.61 -14.61 -23.21
C ASP A 33 0.32 -14.47 -22.38
N SER A 34 -0.53 -15.49 -22.37
CA SER A 34 -1.72 -15.57 -21.53
C SER A 34 -1.39 -15.47 -20.04
N ARG A 35 -0.32 -16.15 -19.58
CA ARG A 35 0.15 -16.02 -18.19
C ARG A 35 0.60 -14.60 -17.88
N GLN A 36 1.34 -13.97 -18.79
CA GLN A 36 1.79 -12.60 -18.59
C GLN A 36 0.61 -11.63 -18.48
N ARG A 37 -0.37 -11.74 -19.38
CA ARG A 37 -1.59 -10.92 -19.34
C ARG A 37 -2.37 -11.09 -18.04
N TYR A 38 -2.53 -12.32 -17.56
CA TYR A 38 -3.16 -12.58 -16.26
C TYR A 38 -2.43 -11.88 -15.12
N LEU A 39 -1.09 -11.99 -15.07
CA LEU A 39 -0.28 -11.33 -14.04
C LEU A 39 -0.42 -9.80 -14.10
N ASP A 40 -0.44 -9.23 -15.30
CA ASP A 40 -0.63 -7.79 -15.49
C ASP A 40 -2.01 -7.32 -14.98
N CYS A 41 -3.07 -8.11 -15.24
CA CYS A 41 -4.42 -7.83 -14.72
C CYS A 41 -4.47 -7.88 -13.18
N VAL A 42 -3.91 -8.93 -12.59
CA VAL A 42 -3.87 -9.10 -11.12
C VAL A 42 -3.07 -7.96 -10.47
N LYS A 43 -1.93 -7.59 -11.06
CA LYS A 43 -1.10 -6.48 -10.58
C LYS A 43 -1.88 -5.18 -10.59
N LEU A 44 -2.54 -4.85 -11.71
CA LEU A 44 -3.36 -3.64 -11.81
C LEU A 44 -4.50 -3.64 -10.77
N HIS A 45 -5.17 -4.78 -10.58
CA HIS A 45 -6.22 -4.92 -9.56
C HIS A 45 -5.68 -4.65 -8.14
N CYS A 46 -4.52 -5.19 -7.80
CA CYS A 46 -3.86 -4.91 -6.51
C CYS A 46 -3.48 -3.43 -6.35
N GLU A 47 -2.94 -2.80 -7.40
CA GLU A 47 -2.55 -1.39 -7.39
C GLU A 47 -3.75 -0.47 -7.20
N LEU A 48 -4.85 -0.72 -7.93
CA LEU A 48 -6.09 0.04 -7.79
C LEU A 48 -6.69 -0.13 -6.38
N ASN A 49 -6.76 -1.36 -5.87
CA ASN A 49 -7.22 -1.62 -4.51
C ASN A 49 -6.33 -0.92 -3.47
N ALA A 50 -5.02 -0.91 -3.65
CA ALA A 50 -4.10 -0.21 -2.74
C ALA A 50 -4.28 1.31 -2.80
N PHE A 51 -4.44 1.88 -3.99
CA PHE A 51 -4.59 3.31 -4.20
C PHE A 51 -5.91 3.87 -3.64
N PHE A 52 -7.01 3.14 -3.85
CA PHE A 52 -8.34 3.56 -3.41
C PHE A 52 -8.70 3.07 -2.01
N ARG A 53 -7.87 2.23 -1.36
CA ARG A 53 -8.06 1.91 0.05
C ARG A 53 -7.91 3.20 0.85
N PRO A 54 -8.98 3.65 1.56
CA PRO A 54 -8.85 4.80 2.43
C PRO A 54 -7.78 4.45 3.46
N ALA A 55 -6.72 5.27 3.54
CA ALA A 55 -5.75 5.18 4.60
C ALA A 55 -6.56 5.15 5.90
N SER A 56 -6.61 3.99 6.55
CA SER A 56 -7.23 3.87 7.87
C SER A 56 -6.48 4.88 8.71
N ARG A 57 -7.13 6.01 8.98
CA ARG A 57 -6.58 7.19 9.63
C ARG A 57 -5.81 6.71 10.84
N ASN A 58 -4.49 6.63 10.73
CA ASN A 58 -3.66 6.25 11.86
C ASN A 58 -3.87 7.36 12.92
N PRO A 59 -4.48 7.07 14.09
CA PRO A 59 -4.68 8.10 15.10
C PRO A 59 -3.37 8.61 15.70
N GLU A 60 -2.21 8.01 15.40
CA GLU A 60 -0.91 8.40 15.96
C GLU A 60 -0.24 9.63 15.32
N SER A 61 -0.84 10.29 14.31
CA SER A 61 -0.31 11.59 13.84
C SER A 61 -0.91 12.81 14.55
N SER A 62 -1.82 12.60 15.53
CA SER A 62 -2.52 13.68 16.23
C SER A 62 -1.89 14.12 17.56
N LEU A 63 -0.56 14.06 17.70
CA LEU A 63 0.15 14.54 18.91
C LEU A 63 1.32 15.50 18.64
N ARG A 64 1.32 16.20 17.50
CA ARG A 64 2.29 17.29 17.27
C ARG A 64 1.62 18.62 16.95
N SER A 65 0.72 19.04 17.84
CA SER A 65 0.36 20.44 18.00
C SER A 65 1.12 20.98 19.21
N THR A 66 2.39 21.35 19.02
CA THR A 66 3.02 22.31 19.92
C THR A 66 2.47 23.69 19.55
N PRO A 67 1.69 24.37 20.41
CA PRO A 67 1.36 25.76 20.16
C PRO A 67 2.66 26.57 20.17
N THR A 68 2.92 27.24 19.07
CA THR A 68 3.95 28.28 18.94
C THR A 68 3.68 29.35 19.99
N GLY A 69 4.39 29.26 21.11
CA GLY A 69 4.32 30.22 22.20
C GLY A 69 5.16 29.72 23.35
N MET A 70 6.41 30.21 23.42
CA MET A 70 7.29 30.37 24.58
C MET A 70 8.75 30.26 24.12
N LEU A 71 9.40 31.41 23.94
CA LEU A 71 10.86 31.53 23.83
C LEU A 71 11.48 31.04 25.16
N PRO A 72 12.41 30.08 25.16
CA PRO A 72 13.20 29.81 26.35
C PRO A 72 14.22 30.94 26.54
N GLN A 73 14.12 31.68 27.65
CA GLN A 73 15.21 32.52 28.14
C GLN A 73 16.37 31.60 28.55
N ASN A 74 17.38 31.52 27.70
CA ASN A 74 18.67 30.97 28.07
C ASN A 74 19.63 32.14 28.28
N LEU A 75 19.87 32.52 29.54
CA LEU A 75 21.07 33.25 29.93
C LEU A 75 21.60 32.76 31.27
N SER A 76 22.84 32.27 31.19
CA SER A 76 23.91 32.31 32.19
C SER A 76 23.97 31.20 33.25
N ALA A 77 24.58 30.10 32.79
CA ALA A 77 25.72 29.40 33.39
C ALA A 77 25.88 29.44 34.93
N SER A 78 25.70 28.24 35.49
CA SER A 78 25.94 27.84 36.87
C SER A 78 27.32 28.23 37.40
N SER A 79 27.27 28.60 38.67
CA SER A 79 28.39 28.84 39.57
C SER A 79 29.26 27.60 39.80
N SER A 80 30.56 27.86 39.95
CA SER A 80 31.47 27.28 40.94
C SER A 80 31.62 25.75 41.00
N ASN A 81 32.82 25.26 40.65
CA ASN A 81 33.48 24.36 41.59
C ASN A 81 35.01 24.47 41.55
N SER A 82 35.56 24.69 42.74
CA SER A 82 36.97 24.85 43.07
C SER A 82 37.64 23.49 43.31
N LEU A 83 38.91 23.41 42.89
CA LEU A 83 40.06 22.80 43.58
C LEU A 83 39.99 21.33 44.09
N GLN A 84 40.94 20.50 43.59
CA GLN A 84 41.76 19.45 44.25
C GLN A 84 42.21 18.45 43.15
N ARG A 85 43.47 18.08 42.95
CA ARG A 85 44.65 17.92 43.81
C ARG A 85 45.93 18.26 43.05
#